data_AF-A0A2W1JPP0-F1
#
_entry.id   AF-A0A2W1JPP0-F1
#
_cell.length_a   1.000
_cell.length_b   1.000
_cell.length_c   1.000
_cell.angle_alpha   90.00
_cell.angle_beta   90.00
_cell.angle_gamma   90.00
#
_symmetry.space_group_name_H-M   'P 1'
#
loop_
_entity.id
_entity.type
_entity.pdbx_description
1 polymer ?
#
loop_
_entity_poly.entity_id
_entity_poly.type
_entity_poly.pdbx_seq_one_letter_code
_entity_poly.pdbx_strand_id
1 'polypeptide(L)'
;MTNLRLFPALLLISSLLGCTATEVSDSGPASPEEAGSLTGPAREQEGKVSVSTLSKAQQAFFLENSRYAESLDELDIALAPKHYELEIVEVSNQQVITKAVPIEEGLKSYITGVSGISQLVVCASDAPGKEISSPVFQNEAWACGPNSTLVE
;
A
#
# COMPACT_ATOMS: atom_id res chain seq x y z
N MET A 1 -28.72 28.18 37.33
CA MET A 1 -27.52 29.04 37.20
C MET A 1 -26.85 28.66 35.89
N THR A 2 -27.12 29.48 34.88
CA THR A 2 -26.88 29.20 33.46
C THR A 2 -25.65 29.99 33.04
N ASN A 3 -24.69 29.36 32.37
CA ASN A 3 -23.66 30.08 31.64
C ASN A 3 -23.39 29.38 30.31
N LEU A 4 -24.20 29.78 29.32
CA LEU A 4 -23.92 29.61 27.89
C LEU A 4 -22.71 30.47 27.55
N ARG A 5 -21.61 29.86 27.09
CA ARG A 5 -20.50 30.60 26.49
C ARG A 5 -20.63 30.60 24.98
N LEU A 6 -20.95 31.80 24.51
CA LEU A 6 -20.97 32.30 23.15
C LEU A 6 -19.54 32.28 22.58
N PHE A 7 -19.28 31.51 21.53
CA PHE A 7 -18.04 31.61 20.76
C PHE A 7 -18.29 32.40 19.47
N PRO A 8 -17.39 33.33 19.10
CA PRO A 8 -17.56 34.19 17.95
C PRO A 8 -17.18 33.46 16.65
N ALA A 9 -17.99 33.74 15.62
CA ALA A 9 -17.73 33.40 14.24
C ALA A 9 -16.40 34.03 13.76
N LEU A 10 -15.52 33.22 13.17
CA LEU A 10 -14.36 33.69 12.42
C LEU A 10 -14.42 33.15 10.98
N LEU A 11 -14.78 34.09 10.10
CA LEU A 11 -14.18 34.39 8.79
C LEU A 11 -13.77 33.25 7.85
N LEU A 12 -14.58 33.14 6.80
CA LEU A 12 -14.26 32.68 5.45
C LEU A 12 -12.88 33.14 4.96
N ILE A 13 -12.06 32.20 4.51
CA ILE A 13 -10.96 32.45 3.58
C ILE A 13 -11.24 31.63 2.32
N SER A 14 -11.86 32.30 1.34
CA SER A 14 -11.86 31.88 -0.07
C SER A 14 -10.45 31.99 -0.61
N SER A 15 -9.86 30.86 -1.02
CA SER A 15 -8.69 30.84 -1.89
C SER A 15 -9.02 30.02 -3.13
N LEU A 16 -9.45 30.71 -4.18
CA LEU A 16 -9.54 30.20 -5.54
C LEU A 16 -8.12 29.94 -6.03
N LEU A 17 -7.68 28.68 -5.97
CA LEU A 17 -6.47 28.26 -6.67
C LEU A 17 -6.88 27.83 -8.09
N GLY A 18 -6.46 28.64 -9.06
CA GLY A 18 -6.79 28.47 -10.46
C GLY A 18 -6.24 27.18 -11.03
N CYS A 19 -7.12 26.36 -11.60
CA CYS A 19 -6.76 25.37 -12.61
C CYS A 19 -6.46 26.12 -13.91
N THR A 20 -5.19 26.31 -14.24
CA THR A 20 -4.79 26.57 -15.63
C THR A 20 -4.72 25.23 -16.35
N ALA A 21 -5.80 24.88 -17.06
CA ALA A 21 -5.77 23.86 -18.08
C ALA A 21 -4.86 24.34 -19.22
N THR A 22 -3.69 23.72 -19.37
CA THR A 22 -2.85 23.89 -20.55
C THR A 22 -3.25 22.80 -21.53
N GLU A 23 -4.02 23.18 -22.54
CA GLU A 23 -4.29 22.35 -23.71
C GLU A 23 -3.05 22.34 -24.61
N VAL A 24 -2.34 21.22 -24.67
CA VAL A 24 -1.34 20.97 -25.71
C VAL A 24 -2.00 20.09 -26.76
N SER A 25 -2.44 20.74 -27.84
CA SER A 25 -2.61 20.09 -29.15
C SER A 25 -1.22 19.88 -29.75
N ASP A 26 -0.81 18.63 -29.91
CA ASP A 26 0.16 18.27 -30.94
C ASP A 26 -0.28 16.98 -31.64
N SER A 27 -0.78 17.19 -32.85
CA SER A 27 -1.22 16.15 -33.78
C SER A 27 -0.03 15.70 -34.62
N GLY A 28 0.62 14.60 -34.22
CA GLY A 28 1.58 13.86 -35.04
C GLY A 28 1.05 12.47 -35.37
N PRO A 29 1.04 12.02 -36.65
CA PRO A 29 0.55 10.71 -37.02
C PRO A 29 1.69 9.68 -36.96
N ALA A 30 1.59 8.67 -36.09
CA ALA A 30 2.46 7.49 -36.18
C ALA A 30 1.79 6.23 -35.61
N SER A 31 1.65 5.26 -36.51
CA SER A 31 1.55 3.81 -36.33
C SER A 31 0.30 3.18 -35.68
N PRO A 32 -0.28 2.14 -36.31
CA PRO A 32 -1.35 1.33 -35.74
C PRO A 32 -0.78 0.30 -34.75
N GLU A 33 -1.57 0.06 -33.70
CA GLU A 33 -1.67 -1.17 -32.91
C GLU A 33 -0.36 -1.80 -32.39
N GLU A 34 -0.02 -1.48 -31.13
CA GLU A 34 0.40 -2.52 -30.18
C GLU A 34 -0.44 -2.43 -28.90
N ALA A 35 -1.43 -3.32 -28.78
CA ALA A 35 -1.92 -3.77 -27.49
C ALA A 35 -0.83 -4.63 -26.85
N GLY A 36 0.17 -4.01 -26.21
CA GLY A 36 1.34 -4.74 -25.70
C GLY A 36 2.17 -3.95 -24.71
N SER A 37 2.32 -4.51 -23.51
CA SER A 37 3.25 -4.11 -22.44
C SER A 37 2.82 -2.93 -21.57
N LEU A 38 2.09 -3.24 -20.48
CA LEU A 38 2.21 -2.45 -19.26
C LEU A 38 3.71 -2.40 -18.91
N THR A 39 4.26 -1.18 -18.89
CA THR A 39 5.66 -0.92 -18.56
C THR A 39 5.95 -1.40 -17.13
N GLY A 40 7.19 -1.81 -16.85
CA GLY A 40 7.60 -2.31 -15.52
C GLY A 40 7.05 -1.53 -14.31
N PRO A 41 7.01 -0.18 -14.33
CA PRO A 41 6.44 0.62 -13.24
C PRO A 41 4.96 0.36 -12.95
N ALA A 42 4.13 0.10 -13.96
CA ALA A 42 2.71 -0.17 -13.76
C ALA A 42 2.48 -1.52 -13.08
N ARG A 43 3.31 -2.52 -13.41
CA ARG A 43 3.27 -3.84 -12.77
C ARG A 43 3.79 -3.76 -11.34
N GLU A 44 4.87 -3.03 -11.10
CA GLU A 44 5.36 -2.74 -9.74
C GLU A 44 4.30 -2.05 -8.87
N GLN A 45 3.55 -1.11 -9.44
CA GLN A 45 2.46 -0.45 -8.73
C GLN A 45 1.34 -1.42 -8.33
N GLU A 46 1.04 -2.46 -9.13
CA GLU A 46 0.09 -3.51 -8.75
C GLU A 46 0.52 -4.19 -7.45
N GLY A 47 1.77 -4.68 -7.38
CA GLY A 47 2.29 -5.36 -6.20
C GLY A 47 2.23 -4.49 -4.94
N LYS A 48 2.61 -3.21 -5.05
CA LYS A 48 2.50 -2.24 -3.95
C LYS A 48 1.05 -2.08 -3.48
N VAL A 49 0.12 -1.84 -4.40
CA VAL A 49 -1.30 -1.62 -4.05
C VAL A 49 -1.91 -2.87 -3.43
N SER A 50 -1.59 -4.06 -3.96
CA SER A 50 -2.09 -5.33 -3.43
C SER A 50 -1.64 -5.56 -2.00
N VAL A 51 -0.34 -5.37 -1.68
CA VAL A 51 0.15 -5.57 -0.31
C VAL A 51 -0.38 -4.50 0.67
N SER A 52 -0.53 -3.25 0.23
CA SER A 52 -1.15 -2.20 1.06
C SER A 52 -2.63 -2.49 1.32
N THR A 53 -3.35 -3.04 0.34
CA THR A 53 -4.76 -3.46 0.50
C THR A 53 -4.86 -4.63 1.48
N LEU A 54 -3.98 -5.63 1.34
CA LEU A 54 -3.91 -6.76 2.24
C LEU A 54 -3.63 -6.34 3.69
N SER A 55 -2.76 -5.34 3.88
CA SER A 55 -2.46 -4.78 5.20
C SER A 55 -3.68 -4.13 5.86
N LYS A 56 -4.45 -3.37 5.08
CA LYS A 56 -5.69 -2.72 5.57
C LYS A 56 -6.75 -3.75 5.90
N ALA A 57 -6.87 -4.81 5.11
CA ALA A 57 -7.76 -5.92 5.40
C ALA A 57 -7.37 -6.60 6.73
N GLN A 58 -6.08 -6.84 6.97
CA GLN A 58 -5.58 -7.38 8.24
C GLN A 58 -5.90 -6.47 9.44
N GLN A 59 -5.74 -5.14 9.30
CA GLN A 59 -6.13 -4.19 10.35
C GLN A 59 -7.63 -4.23 10.65
N ALA A 60 -8.47 -4.29 9.61
CA ALA A 60 -9.92 -4.40 9.75
C ALA A 60 -10.32 -5.73 10.43
N PHE A 61 -9.73 -6.84 9.99
CA PHE A 61 -9.98 -8.15 10.58
C PHE A 61 -9.56 -8.19 12.06
N PHE A 62 -8.42 -7.57 12.41
CA PHE A 62 -7.98 -7.43 13.80
C PHE A 62 -8.94 -6.62 14.66
N LEU A 63 -9.50 -5.53 14.13
CA LEU A 63 -10.51 -4.73 14.83
C LEU A 63 -11.77 -5.54 15.16
N GLU A 64 -12.16 -6.44 14.26
CA GLU A 64 -13.37 -7.25 14.41
C GLU A 64 -13.16 -8.49 15.29
N ASN A 65 -11.99 -9.12 15.20
CA ASN A 65 -11.74 -10.44 15.77
C ASN A 65 -10.71 -10.45 16.91
N SER A 66 -10.05 -9.31 17.19
CA SER A 66 -8.94 -9.21 18.15
C SER A 66 -7.77 -10.18 17.89
N ARG A 67 -7.62 -10.61 16.64
CA ARG A 67 -6.51 -11.42 16.11
C ARG A 67 -6.29 -11.09 14.64
N TYR A 68 -5.12 -11.36 14.10
CA TYR A 68 -4.90 -11.30 12.66
C TYR A 68 -5.44 -12.55 11.96
N ALA A 69 -5.70 -12.42 10.66
CA ALA A 69 -6.09 -13.54 9.83
C ALA A 69 -4.88 -14.40 9.51
N GLU A 70 -5.06 -15.72 9.58
CA GLU A 70 -4.00 -16.71 9.31
C GLU A 70 -3.96 -17.14 7.84
N SER A 71 -5.02 -16.87 7.09
CA SER A 71 -5.12 -17.15 5.66
C SER A 71 -5.77 -15.99 4.91
N LEU A 72 -5.57 -15.94 3.59
CA LEU A 72 -6.24 -14.94 2.73
C LEU A 72 -7.76 -15.16 2.66
N ASP A 73 -8.21 -16.41 2.81
CA ASP A 73 -9.64 -16.76 2.79
C ASP A 73 -10.39 -16.18 4.00
N GLU A 74 -9.74 -16.09 5.16
CA GLU A 74 -10.34 -15.48 6.36
C GLU A 74 -10.61 -13.98 6.19
N LEU A 75 -9.87 -13.29 5.31
CA LEU A 75 -10.02 -11.86 5.08
C LEU A 75 -11.25 -11.52 4.21
N ASP A 76 -11.86 -12.51 3.55
CA ASP A 76 -13.00 -12.34 2.63
C ASP A 76 -12.75 -11.25 1.57
N ILE A 77 -11.51 -11.14 1.09
CA ILE A 77 -11.11 -10.19 0.04
C ILE A 77 -10.83 -10.92 -1.26
N ALA A 78 -11.47 -10.48 -2.34
CA ALA A 78 -11.20 -10.97 -3.67
C ALA A 78 -10.01 -10.21 -4.30
N LEU A 79 -8.79 -10.50 -3.84
CA LEU A 79 -7.56 -10.01 -4.47
C LEU A 79 -6.98 -11.07 -5.41
N ALA A 80 -6.86 -10.73 -6.68
CA ALA A 80 -6.23 -11.58 -7.70
C ALA A 80 -5.29 -10.73 -8.58
N PRO A 81 -4.16 -10.24 -8.02
CA PRO A 81 -3.16 -9.54 -8.82
C PRO A 81 -2.61 -10.46 -9.92
N LYS A 82 -2.30 -9.88 -11.08
CA LYS A 82 -1.86 -10.64 -12.25
C LYS A 82 -0.38 -11.01 -12.19
N HIS A 83 0.44 -10.13 -11.61
CA HIS A 83 1.89 -10.27 -11.62
C HIS A 83 2.49 -10.65 -10.27
N TYR A 84 1.67 -10.90 -9.25
CA TYR A 84 2.13 -11.17 -7.89
C TYR A 84 1.36 -12.33 -7.25
N GLU A 85 2.05 -13.11 -6.44
CA GLU A 85 1.48 -14.02 -5.46
C GLU A 85 1.49 -13.34 -4.09
N LEU A 86 0.37 -13.44 -3.37
CA LEU A 86 0.22 -12.89 -2.03
C LEU A 86 0.39 -14.00 -0.99
N GLU A 87 1.15 -13.71 0.07
CA GLU A 87 1.43 -14.68 1.14
C GLU A 87 1.39 -14.00 2.50
N ILE A 88 0.83 -14.70 3.50
CA ILE A 88 0.98 -14.36 4.91
C ILE A 88 2.19 -15.14 5.44
N VAL A 89 3.24 -14.42 5.84
CA VAL A 89 4.55 -15.00 6.18
C VAL A 89 4.63 -15.33 7.66
N GLU A 90 4.13 -14.44 8.50
CA GLU A 90 4.17 -14.58 9.96
C GLU A 90 2.89 -14.01 10.55
N VAL A 91 2.33 -14.73 11.52
CA VAL A 91 1.15 -14.29 12.28
C VAL A 91 1.41 -14.52 13.77
N SER A 92 1.05 -13.53 14.56
CA SER A 92 1.01 -13.62 16.02
C SER A 92 -0.19 -12.83 16.55
N ASN A 93 -0.37 -12.81 17.87
CA ASN A 93 -1.43 -12.01 18.49
C ASN A 93 -1.21 -10.49 18.39
N GLN A 94 0.01 -10.04 18.08
CA GLN A 94 0.38 -8.61 18.11
C GLN A 94 0.78 -8.06 16.76
N GLN A 95 1.19 -8.93 15.84
CA GLN A 95 1.65 -8.52 14.52
C GLN A 95 1.34 -9.57 13.45
N VAL A 96 1.26 -9.10 12.21
CA VAL A 96 1.23 -9.93 11.00
C VAL A 96 2.19 -9.35 9.97
N ILE A 97 2.88 -10.25 9.26
CA ILE A 97 3.73 -9.93 8.12
C ILE A 97 3.15 -10.60 6.89
N THR A 98 2.92 -9.81 5.84
CA THR A 98 2.48 -10.33 4.55
C THR A 98 3.39 -9.83 3.44
N LYS A 99 3.46 -10.55 2.32
CA LYS A 99 4.30 -10.19 1.18
C LYS A 99 3.57 -10.38 -0.15
N ALA A 100 3.99 -9.62 -1.14
CA ALA A 100 3.68 -9.80 -2.55
C ALA A 100 4.97 -10.20 -3.27
N VAL A 101 5.00 -11.43 -3.76
CA VAL A 101 6.14 -12.00 -4.51
C VAL A 101 5.82 -11.92 -6.00
N PRO A 102 6.70 -11.34 -6.83
CA PRO A 102 6.43 -11.26 -8.26
C PRO A 102 6.46 -12.65 -8.89
N ILE A 103 5.49 -12.93 -9.76
CA ILE A 103 5.40 -14.16 -10.56
C ILE A 103 6.40 -14.11 -11.72
N GLU A 104 6.60 -12.91 -12.28
CA GLU A 104 7.51 -12.66 -13.40
C GLU A 104 8.85 -12.10 -12.90
N GLU A 105 9.94 -12.47 -13.57
CA GLU A 105 11.24 -11.84 -13.33
C GLU A 105 11.20 -10.35 -13.71
N GLY A 106 12.14 -9.58 -13.14
CA GLY A 106 12.28 -8.15 -13.48
C GLY A 106 11.33 -7.22 -12.73
N LEU A 107 10.58 -7.73 -11.75
CA LEU A 107 9.79 -6.92 -10.80
C LEU A 107 10.36 -6.99 -9.38
N LYS A 108 10.10 -5.94 -8.59
CA LYS A 108 10.43 -5.90 -7.15
C LYS A 108 9.44 -6.72 -6.33
N SER A 109 9.90 -7.23 -5.20
CA SER A 109 9.02 -7.82 -4.18
C SER A 109 8.57 -6.74 -3.20
N TYR A 110 7.41 -6.94 -2.58
CA TYR A 110 6.91 -6.05 -1.53
C TYR A 110 6.57 -6.84 -0.27
N ILE A 111 6.82 -6.25 0.89
CA ILE A 111 6.53 -6.86 2.19
C ILE A 111 5.96 -5.80 3.13
N THR A 112 5.04 -6.21 3.99
CA THR A 112 4.39 -5.32 4.95
C THR A 112 4.42 -5.95 6.34
N GLY A 113 4.53 -5.09 7.35
CA GLY A 113 4.34 -5.43 8.75
C GLY A 113 3.21 -4.60 9.31
N VAL A 114 2.28 -5.24 10.01
CA VAL A 114 1.15 -4.59 10.68
C VAL A 114 1.18 -4.93 12.17
N SER A 115 1.00 -3.93 13.02
CA SER A 115 0.86 -4.06 14.47
C SER A 115 -0.24 -3.13 14.98
N GLY A 116 -1.24 -3.69 15.66
CA GLY A 116 -2.47 -2.99 16.01
C GLY A 116 -3.18 -2.35 14.80
N ILE A 117 -3.73 -1.15 15.02
CA ILE A 117 -4.61 -0.43 14.08
C ILE A 117 -3.94 0.75 13.36
N SER A 118 -2.76 1.15 13.82
CA SER A 118 -2.10 2.39 13.40
C SER A 118 -0.66 2.19 12.95
N GLN A 119 -0.07 1.02 13.19
CA GLN A 119 1.32 0.76 12.83
C GLN A 119 1.36 -0.18 11.62
N LEU A 120 1.92 0.35 10.55
CA LEU A 120 2.08 -0.27 9.24
C LEU A 120 3.46 0.11 8.74
N VAL A 121 4.09 -0.78 8.00
CA VAL A 121 5.19 -0.44 7.10
C VAL A 121 5.00 -1.18 5.79
N VAL A 122 5.32 -0.55 4.67
CA VAL A 122 5.49 -1.25 3.40
C VAL A 122 6.91 -1.02 2.90
N CYS A 123 7.59 -2.13 2.62
CA CYS A 123 8.95 -2.15 2.11
C CYS A 123 8.96 -2.79 0.73
N ALA A 124 9.80 -2.26 -0.15
CA ALA A 124 10.09 -2.83 -1.46
C ALA A 124 11.52 -3.37 -1.50
N SER A 125 11.78 -4.41 -2.29
CA SER A 125 13.15 -4.87 -2.52
C SER A 125 13.96 -3.78 -3.23
N ASP A 126 15.26 -3.69 -2.92
CA ASP A 126 16.10 -2.64 -3.49
C ASP A 126 16.26 -2.78 -5.01
N ALA A 127 16.24 -4.03 -5.50
CA ALA A 127 16.28 -4.35 -6.92
C ALA A 127 15.23 -5.40 -7.31
N PRO A 128 14.83 -5.45 -8.59
CA PRO A 128 13.99 -6.51 -9.12
C PRO A 128 14.63 -7.90 -9.01
N GLY A 129 13.80 -8.94 -8.84
CA GLY A 129 14.24 -10.33 -8.74
C GLY A 129 15.07 -10.65 -7.49
N LYS A 130 15.11 -9.74 -6.51
CA LYS A 130 15.75 -9.98 -5.22
C LYS A 130 14.72 -10.44 -4.19
N GLU A 131 15.17 -11.39 -3.37
CA GLU A 131 14.47 -11.76 -2.15
C GLU A 131 14.42 -10.55 -1.21
N ILE A 132 13.28 -10.39 -0.53
CA ILE A 132 13.03 -9.28 0.38
C ILE A 132 13.07 -9.77 1.83
N SER A 133 13.81 -9.07 2.68
CA SER A 133 13.88 -9.39 4.11
C SER A 133 12.62 -8.92 4.83
N SER A 134 12.16 -9.68 5.82
CA SER A 134 11.05 -9.28 6.69
C SER A 134 11.31 -7.93 7.38
N PRO A 135 10.29 -7.07 7.52
CA PRO A 135 10.38 -5.88 8.33
C PRO A 135 10.55 -6.26 9.80
N VAL A 136 11.11 -5.33 10.57
CA VAL A 136 11.47 -5.54 11.97
C VAL A 136 10.69 -4.55 12.83
N PHE A 137 10.00 -5.06 13.85
CA PHE A 137 9.29 -4.25 14.83
C PHE A 137 10.16 -4.04 16.08
N GLN A 138 10.65 -2.81 16.28
CA GLN A 138 11.50 -2.45 17.41
C GLN A 138 11.18 -1.04 17.91
N ASN A 139 11.26 -0.84 19.22
CA ASN A 139 10.96 0.45 19.85
C ASN A 139 9.59 1.00 19.43
N GLU A 140 8.58 0.12 19.36
CA GLU A 140 7.20 0.45 18.98
C GLU A 140 7.05 1.01 17.56
N ALA A 141 8.03 0.78 16.69
CA ALA A 141 8.02 1.22 15.31
C ALA A 141 8.49 0.11 14.37
N TRP A 142 7.94 0.12 13.16
CA TRP A 142 8.39 -0.75 12.08
C TRP A 142 9.57 -0.14 11.33
N ALA A 143 10.51 -0.99 10.92
CA ALA A 143 11.58 -0.63 10.02
C ALA A 143 11.73 -1.70 8.92
N CYS A 144 12.11 -1.26 7.72
CA CYS A 144 12.44 -2.17 6.64
C CYS A 144 13.70 -2.98 6.96
N GLY A 145 13.67 -4.26 6.61
CA GLY A 145 14.83 -5.14 6.77
C GLY A 145 15.97 -4.80 5.81
N PRO A 146 17.13 -5.46 5.93
CA PRO A 146 18.23 -5.28 5.00
C PRO A 146 17.81 -5.53 3.54
N ASN A 147 18.42 -4.79 2.61
CA ASN A 147 18.15 -4.86 1.16
C ASN A 147 16.71 -4.49 0.77
N SER A 148 16.04 -3.67 1.58
CA SER A 148 14.71 -3.16 1.30
C SER A 148 14.57 -1.70 1.68
N THR A 149 13.69 -1.00 0.96
CA THR A 149 13.46 0.44 1.09
C THR A 149 12.01 0.71 1.46
N LEU A 150 11.79 1.68 2.36
CA LEU A 150 10.46 2.14 2.76
C LEU A 150 9.71 2.78 1.58
N VAL A 151 8.47 2.34 1.36
CA VAL A 151 7.61 2.88 0.29
C VAL A 151 6.23 3.32 0.77
N GLU A 152 5.81 2.95 1.97
CA GLU A 152 4.61 3.46 2.67
C GLU A 152 4.76 3.28 4.18
#